data_AF-A0A962ZR92-F1
#
_entry.id   AF-A0A962ZR92-F1
#
_cell.length_a   1.000
_cell.length_b   1.000
_cell.length_c   1.000
_cell.angle_alpha   90.00
_cell.angle_beta   90.00
_cell.angle_gamma   90.00
#
_symmetry.space_group_name_H-M   'P 1'
#
loop_
_entity.id
_entity.type
_entity.pdbx_description
1 polymer ?
#
loop_
_entity_poly.entity_id
_entity_poly.type
_entity_poly.pdbx_seq_one_letter_code
_entity_poly.pdbx_strand_id
1 'polypeptide(L)'
;NAVDKLIGRLLIDKRLPATDLGIMVSGRASFELMQKALVARMPLLAAVGAPSSLAVQLAREFNMTLVGFLRDDSFNIYSGEHRLCE
;
A
#
# COMPACT_ATOMS: atom_id res chain seq x y z
N ASN A 1 -13.77 2.04 -0.68
CA ASN A 1 -14.34 3.34 -0.25
C ASN A 1 -13.35 4.21 0.52
N ALA A 2 -12.78 3.78 1.65
CA ALA A 2 -11.88 4.63 2.43
C ALA A 2 -10.66 5.11 1.62
N VAL A 3 -10.00 4.18 0.91
CA VAL A 3 -8.87 4.49 0.02
C VAL A 3 -9.29 5.42 -1.12
N ASP A 4 -10.49 5.23 -1.69
CA ASP A 4 -11.02 6.11 -2.75
C ASP A 4 -11.19 7.54 -2.26
N LYS A 5 -11.70 7.73 -1.04
CA LYS A 5 -11.84 9.06 -0.41
C LYS A 5 -10.48 9.69 -0.13
N LEU A 6 -9.51 8.90 0.34
CA LEU A 6 -8.15 9.37 0.57
C LEU A 6 -7.48 9.84 -0.72
N ILE A 7 -7.51 9.02 -1.78
CA ILE A 7 -6.95 9.37 -3.09
C ILE A 7 -7.71 10.55 -3.69
N GLY A 8 -9.03 10.57 -3.61
CA GLY A 8 -9.86 11.68 -4.06
C GLY A 8 -9.52 12.99 -3.34
N ARG A 9 -9.20 12.92 -2.04
CA ARG A 9 -8.73 14.09 -1.29
C ARG A 9 -7.36 14.58 -1.77
N LEU A 10 -6.40 13.66 -1.97
CA LEU A 10 -5.09 14.00 -2.52
C LEU A 10 -5.19 14.63 -3.92
N LEU A 11 -6.14 14.17 -4.75
CA LEU A 11 -6.42 14.75 -6.05
C LEU A 11 -6.90 16.21 -5.93
N ILE A 12 -7.89 16.47 -5.07
CA ILE A 12 -8.42 17.82 -4.82
C ILE A 12 -7.32 18.75 -4.30
N ASP A 13 -6.48 18.25 -3.40
CA ASP A 13 -5.38 19.01 -2.81
C ASP A 13 -4.16 19.13 -3.75
N LYS A 14 -4.23 18.62 -4.99
CA LYS A 14 -3.14 18.60 -5.98
C LYS A 14 -1.83 17.96 -5.46
N ARG A 15 -1.97 16.90 -4.66
CA ARG A 15 -0.86 16.14 -4.06
C ARG A 15 -0.56 14.81 -4.75
N LEU A 16 -1.12 14.60 -5.95
CA LEU A 16 -0.76 13.47 -6.81
C LEU A 16 0.30 13.89 -7.84
N PRO A 17 1.26 13.03 -8.18
CA PRO A 17 1.46 11.67 -7.68
C PRO A 17 2.01 11.64 -6.24
N ALA A 18 1.51 10.71 -5.42
CA ALA A 18 1.84 10.62 -4.00
C ALA A 18 3.12 9.78 -3.75
N THR A 19 4.19 10.08 -4.49
CA THR A 19 5.44 9.30 -4.48
C THR A 19 6.19 9.36 -3.15
N ASP A 20 5.88 10.35 -2.33
CA ASP A 20 6.44 10.59 -0.99
C ASP A 20 5.57 9.99 0.14
N LEU A 21 4.44 9.35 -0.17
CA LEU A 21 3.49 8.87 0.84
C LEU A 21 3.27 7.35 0.76
N GLY A 22 3.28 6.69 1.92
CA GLY A 22 2.73 5.34 2.08
C GLY A 22 1.25 5.37 2.49
N ILE A 23 0.55 4.26 2.28
CA ILE A 23 -0.81 4.07 2.78
C ILE A 23 -0.89 2.90 3.76
N MET A 24 -1.56 3.11 4.89
CA MET A 24 -1.93 2.07 5.85
C MET A 24 -3.43 1.83 5.80
N VAL A 25 -3.84 0.56 5.78
CA VAL A 25 -5.25 0.15 5.87
C VAL A 25 -5.46 -0.78 7.07
N SER A 26 -6.58 -0.59 7.77
CA SER A 26 -6.98 -1.43 8.92
C SER A 26 -7.52 -2.81 8.50
N GLY A 27 -7.86 -2.98 7.23
CA GLY A 27 -8.36 -4.24 6.68
C GLY A 27 -7.26 -5.09 6.05
N ARG A 28 -7.67 -5.95 5.12
CA ARG A 28 -6.78 -6.74 4.25
C ARG A 28 -6.26 -5.91 3.07
N ALA A 29 -5.06 -6.24 2.57
CA ALA A 29 -4.61 -5.73 1.28
C ALA A 29 -5.22 -6.57 0.15
N SER A 30 -6.27 -6.06 -0.49
CA SER A 30 -6.84 -6.69 -1.69
C SER A 30 -6.13 -6.22 -2.96
N PHE A 31 -6.34 -6.96 -4.05
CA PHE A 31 -5.86 -6.58 -5.38
C PHE A 31 -6.34 -5.17 -5.79
N GLU A 32 -7.63 -4.87 -5.58
CA GLU A 32 -8.18 -3.56 -5.90
C GLU A 32 -7.52 -2.42 -5.10
N LEU A 33 -7.20 -2.65 -3.82
CA LEU A 33 -6.51 -1.64 -3.00
C LEU A 33 -5.08 -1.41 -3.49
N MET A 34 -4.38 -2.48 -3.89
CA MET A 34 -3.06 -2.37 -4.51
C MET A 34 -3.12 -1.57 -5.81
N GLN A 35 -4.08 -1.87 -6.70
CA GLN A 35 -4.25 -1.11 -7.95
C GLN A 35 -4.48 0.39 -7.70
N LYS A 36 -5.32 0.73 -6.72
CA LYS A 36 -5.59 2.13 -6.35
C LYS A 36 -4.33 2.84 -5.84
N ALA A 37 -3.56 2.17 -4.99
CA ALA A 37 -2.32 2.73 -4.47
C ALA A 37 -1.25 2.91 -5.58
N LEU A 38 -1.16 1.96 -6.51
CA LEU A 38 -0.29 2.06 -7.69
C LEU A 38 -0.69 3.22 -8.60
N VAL A 39 -1.98 3.41 -8.88
CA VAL A 39 -2.49 4.54 -9.67
C VAL A 39 -2.17 5.88 -8.99
N ALA A 40 -2.26 5.93 -7.66
CA ALA A 40 -1.86 7.10 -6.88
C ALA A 40 -0.33 7.30 -6.79
N ARG A 41 0.45 6.33 -7.29
CA ARG A 41 1.93 6.25 -7.25
C ARG A 41 2.52 6.23 -5.84
N MET A 42 1.81 5.62 -4.88
CA MET A 42 2.35 5.40 -3.54
C MET A 42 3.37 4.25 -3.58
N PRO A 43 4.58 4.40 -3.02
CA PRO A 43 5.58 3.34 -3.01
C PRO A 43 5.31 2.22 -2.00
N LEU A 44 4.42 2.43 -1.01
CA LEU A 44 4.20 1.52 0.11
C LEU A 44 2.72 1.37 0.45
N LEU A 45 2.27 0.13 0.62
CA LEU A 45 0.99 -0.22 1.24
C LEU A 45 1.23 -1.16 2.42
N ALA A 46 0.71 -0.78 3.58
CA ALA A 46 0.70 -1.61 4.77
C ALA A 46 -0.73 -1.97 5.17
N ALA A 47 -0.95 -3.22 5.57
CA ALA A 47 -2.24 -3.71 6.02
C ALA A 47 -2.13 -4.40 7.39
N VAL A 48 -3.07 -4.10 8.28
CA VAL A 48 -3.22 -4.82 9.56
C VAL A 48 -3.64 -6.28 9.31
N GLY A 49 -4.40 -6.53 8.25
CA GLY A 49 -4.81 -7.87 7.82
C GLY A 49 -3.86 -8.52 6.81
N ALA A 50 -4.22 -9.74 6.40
CA ALA A 50 -3.51 -10.49 5.38
C ALA A 50 -3.63 -9.83 3.99
N PRO A 51 -2.60 -9.90 3.14
CA PRO A 51 -2.73 -9.62 1.71
C PRO A 51 -3.33 -10.82 0.96
N SER A 52 -3.99 -10.58 -0.18
CA SER A 52 -4.34 -11.66 -1.12
C SER A 52 -3.14 -12.07 -1.98
N SER A 53 -3.12 -13.30 -2.50
CA SER A 53 -2.03 -13.76 -3.38
C SER A 53 -1.85 -12.85 -4.59
N LEU A 54 -2.95 -12.38 -5.19
CA LEU A 54 -2.93 -11.47 -6.33
C LEU A 54 -2.40 -10.07 -5.96
N ALA A 55 -2.68 -9.59 -4.74
CA ALA A 55 -2.08 -8.35 -4.24
C ALA A 55 -0.55 -8.47 -4.07
N VAL A 56 -0.08 -9.62 -3.58
CA VAL A 56 1.35 -9.91 -3.45
C VAL A 56 2.03 -10.00 -4.82
N GLN A 57 1.40 -10.66 -5.80
CA GLN A 57 1.90 -10.72 -7.16
C GLN A 57 2.06 -9.32 -7.75
N LEU A 58 1.03 -8.47 -7.62
CA LEU A 58 1.05 -7.10 -8.14
C LEU A 58 2.12 -6.23 -7.43
N ALA A 59 2.26 -6.39 -6.11
CA ALA A 59 3.30 -5.69 -5.37
C ALA A 59 4.72 -6.03 -5.87
N ARG A 60 4.96 -7.29 -6.24
CA ARG A 60 6.25 -7.73 -6.77
C ARG A 60 6.47 -7.26 -8.20
N GLU A 61 5.46 -7.40 -9.05
CA GLU A 61 5.50 -6.98 -10.46
C GLU A 61 5.81 -5.48 -10.59
N PHE A 62 5.14 -4.65 -9.80
CA PHE A 62 5.32 -3.19 -9.83
C PHE A 62 6.39 -2.70 -8.84
N ASN A 63 7.13 -3.61 -8.22
CA ASN A 63 8.13 -3.32 -7.20
C ASN A 63 7.58 -2.37 -6.11
N MET A 64 6.33 -2.50 -5.69
CA MET A 64 5.73 -1.71 -4.60
C MET A 64 5.99 -2.42 -3.27
N THR A 65 6.30 -1.68 -2.21
CA THR A 65 6.48 -2.25 -0.87
C THR A 65 5.12 -2.66 -0.33
N LEU A 66 4.99 -3.92 0.06
CA LEU A 66 3.76 -4.47 0.63
C LEU A 66 4.06 -5.10 1.98
N VAL A 67 3.40 -4.57 3.01
CA VAL A 67 3.46 -5.07 4.39
C VAL A 67 2.08 -5.61 4.77
N GLY A 68 2.04 -6.79 5.38
CA GLY A 68 0.81 -7.40 5.90
C GLY A 68 0.98 -7.85 7.34
N PHE A 69 -0.14 -8.14 8.00
CA PHE A 69 -0.17 -8.48 9.42
C PHE A 69 0.54 -7.43 10.31
N LEU A 70 0.44 -6.14 9.93
CA LEU A 70 1.02 -5.06 10.69
C LEU A 70 0.40 -5.00 12.10
N ARG A 71 1.27 -5.00 13.11
CA ARG A 71 1.01 -4.83 14.54
C ARG A 71 2.03 -3.84 15.10
N ASP A 72 1.88 -3.49 16.37
CA ASP A 72 2.76 -2.53 17.05
C ASP A 72 4.24 -2.88 16.86
N ASP A 73 4.63 -4.10 17.23
CA ASP A 73 6.04 -4.52 17.23
C ASP A 73 6.39 -5.59 16.16
N SER A 74 5.47 -5.89 15.23
CA SER A 74 5.69 -6.96 14.25
C SER A 74 4.94 -6.74 12.95
N PHE A 75 5.52 -7.19 11.84
CA PHE A 75 4.87 -7.21 10.54
C PHE A 75 5.57 -8.19 9.59
N ASN A 76 4.91 -8.53 8.49
CA ASN A 76 5.48 -9.36 7.44
C ASN A 76 5.66 -8.55 6.16
N ILE A 77 6.85 -8.61 5.57
CA ILE A 77 7.16 -7.98 4.29
C ILE A 77 6.90 -8.98 3.17
N TYR A 78 6.11 -8.59 2.17
CA TYR A 78 5.75 -9.42 1.02
C TYR A 78 6.44 -9.00 -0.29
N SER A 79 6.88 -7.73 -0.35
CA SER A 79 7.61 -7.11 -1.46
C SER A 79 8.29 -5.82 -0.98
N GLY A 80 9.36 -5.40 -1.66
CA GLY A 80 9.96 -4.07 -1.51
C GLY A 80 10.69 -3.81 -0.18
N GLU A 81 11.26 -4.86 0.43
CA GLU A 81 12.02 -4.81 1.69
C GLU A 81 13.16 -3.79 1.68
N HIS A 82 13.88 -3.67 0.55
CA HIS A 82 14.99 -2.73 0.37
C HIS A 82 14.65 -1.24 0.59
N ARG A 83 13.36 -0.88 0.74
CA ARG A 83 12.93 0.49 1.06
C ARG A 83 12.77 0.77 2.54
N LEU A 84 12.83 -0.26 3.38
CA LEU A 84 12.66 -0.14 4.82
C LEU A 84 14.03 0.02 5.46
N CYS A 85 14.12 0.94 6.42
CA CYS A 85 15.29 1.07 7.29
C CYS A 85 15.11 0.19 8.52
N GLU A 86 16.23 -0.22 9.12
CA GLU A 86 16.26 -0.84 10.46
C GLU A 86 15.96 0.16 11.58
#